data_AF-A0A6G2IA33-F1
#
_entry.id   AF-A0A6G2IA33-F1
#
_cell.length_a   1.000
_cell.length_b   1.000
_cell.length_c   1.000
_cell.angle_alpha   90.00
_cell.angle_beta   90.00
_cell.angle_gamma   90.00
#
_symmetry.space_group_name_H-M   'P 1'
#
loop_
_entity.id
_entity.type
_entity.pdbx_description
1 polymer ?
#
loop_
_entity_poly.entity_id
_entity_poly.type
_entity_poly.pdbx_seq_one_letter_code
_entity_poly.pdbx_strand_id
1 'polypeptide(L)'
;MRRDGKTAPSDLQLKIVLHGTRPPLWRRLVLPSDTSLGTLHDAIQVAFGWHGGHLRLFTDEFGRGYGDTARLTDIDLGFGRGVGDEDTTALGDVLAETGARLRYVYDFGDDWEHGITL
;
A
#
# COMPACT_ATOMS: atom_id res chain seq x y z
N MET A 1 -1.24 -30.57 -1.63
CA MET A 1 -1.06 -29.99 -0.28
C MET A 1 -1.89 -28.72 -0.22
N ARG A 2 -2.99 -28.72 0.55
CA ARG A 2 -3.91 -27.58 0.67
C ARG A 2 -3.46 -26.73 1.86
N ARG A 3 -3.14 -25.45 1.65
CA ARG A 3 -3.11 -24.46 2.73
C ARG A 3 -4.50 -23.82 2.77
N ASP A 4 -5.45 -24.52 3.37
CA ASP A 4 -6.74 -23.96 3.75
C ASP A 4 -6.57 -23.37 5.16
N GLY A 5 -6.52 -22.05 5.24
CA GLY A 5 -6.33 -21.34 6.50
C GLY A 5 -6.24 -19.83 6.31
N LYS A 6 -7.17 -19.23 5.58
CA LYS A 6 -7.35 -17.77 5.63
C LYS A 6 -7.96 -17.46 7.00
N THR A 7 -7.14 -16.95 7.92
CA THR A 7 -7.60 -16.45 9.22
C THR A 7 -8.76 -15.47 9.00
N ALA A 8 -9.78 -15.50 9.86
CA ALA A 8 -10.88 -14.55 9.78
C ALA A 8 -10.32 -13.12 9.75
N PRO A 9 -10.89 -12.21 8.93
CA PRO A 9 -10.40 -10.84 8.85
C PRO A 9 -10.40 -10.20 10.24
N SER A 10 -9.29 -9.56 10.56
CA SER A 10 -9.04 -8.87 11.82
C SER A 10 -8.74 -7.41 11.52
N ASP A 11 -9.15 -6.50 12.40
CA ASP A 11 -8.85 -5.08 12.23
C ASP A 11 -7.35 -4.81 12.43
N LEU A 12 -6.72 -4.19 11.43
CA LEU A 12 -5.36 -3.70 11.47
C LEU A 12 -5.37 -2.20 11.75
N GLN A 13 -4.64 -1.78 12.78
CA GLN A 13 -4.40 -0.37 13.03
C GLN A 13 -3.13 0.04 12.28
N LEU A 14 -3.27 0.94 11.31
CA LEU A 14 -2.18 1.42 10.48
C LEU A 14 -1.72 2.79 10.94
N LYS A 15 -0.40 2.99 11.04
CA LYS A 15 0.22 4.31 11.09
C LYS A 15 0.79 4.64 9.72
N ILE A 16 0.35 5.76 9.14
CA ILE A 16 0.74 6.21 7.81
C ILE A 16 1.44 7.57 7.96
N VAL A 17 2.71 7.66 7.57
CA VAL A 17 3.54 8.85 7.71
C VAL A 17 3.91 9.37 6.32
N LEU A 18 3.65 10.65 6.04
CA LEU A 18 4.13 11.31 4.82
C LEU A 18 5.55 11.84 5.05
N HIS A 19 6.50 11.32 4.28
CA HIS A 19 7.90 11.72 4.36
C HIS A 19 8.13 13.13 3.77
N GLY A 20 9.27 13.75 4.10
CA GLY A 20 9.63 15.08 3.61
C GLY A 20 8.93 16.27 4.28
N THR A 21 8.03 16.04 5.24
CA THR A 21 7.26 17.10 5.91
C THR A 21 7.87 17.57 7.23
N ARG A 22 7.73 18.88 7.54
CA ARG A 22 8.07 19.47 8.85
C ARG A 22 7.00 20.51 9.23
N PRO A 23 6.28 20.34 10.37
CA PRO A 23 6.33 19.20 11.29
C PRO A 23 5.88 17.88 10.63
N PRO A 24 6.18 16.71 11.23
CA PRO A 24 5.80 15.42 10.66
C PRO A 24 4.28 15.32 10.46
N LEU A 25 3.86 14.96 9.24
CA LEU A 25 2.46 14.75 8.90
C LEU A 25 2.15 13.25 8.83
N TRP A 26 1.16 12.80 9.60
CA TRP A 26 0.76 11.40 9.66
C TRP A 26 -0.73 11.22 9.96
N ARG A 27 -1.25 10.02 9.70
CA ARG A 27 -2.61 9.58 9.99
C ARG A 27 -2.62 8.18 10.59
N ARG A 28 -3.70 7.86 11.30
CA ARG A 28 -3.96 6.52 11.82
C ARG A 28 -5.29 6.02 11.27
N LEU A 29 -5.28 4.87 10.64
CA LEU A 29 -6.46 4.22 10.08
C LEU A 29 -6.67 2.86 10.74
N VAL A 30 -7.91 2.41 10.80
CA VAL A 30 -8.27 1.05 11.22
C VAL A 30 -9.04 0.42 10.08
N LEU A 31 -8.51 -0.66 9.52
CA LEU A 31 -9.05 -1.31 8.34
C LEU A 31 -9.03 -2.83 8.52
N PRO A 32 -10.02 -3.57 8.00
CA PRO A 32 -9.98 -5.03 7.98
C PRO A 32 -8.74 -5.55 7.25
N SER A 33 -8.15 -6.65 7.73
CA SER A 33 -6.95 -7.24 7.13
C SER A 33 -7.16 -7.77 5.71
N ASP A 34 -8.41 -7.98 5.28
CA ASP A 34 -8.78 -8.37 3.91
C ASP A 34 -9.05 -7.18 2.97
N THR A 35 -8.89 -5.94 3.45
CA THR A 35 -8.94 -4.72 2.61
C THR A 35 -7.88 -4.80 1.52
N SER A 36 -8.24 -4.50 0.27
CA SER A 36 -7.28 -4.46 -0.84
C SER A 36 -6.34 -3.26 -0.75
N LEU A 37 -5.16 -3.34 -1.38
CA LEU A 37 -4.25 -2.20 -1.47
C LEU A 37 -4.85 -1.04 -2.29
N GLY A 38 -5.70 -1.32 -3.29
CA GLY A 38 -6.48 -0.29 -3.98
C GLY A 38 -7.46 0.45 -3.05
N THR A 39 -8.15 -0.28 -2.16
CA THR A 39 -9.02 0.35 -1.16
C THR A 39 -8.21 1.13 -0.11
N LEU A 40 -7.02 0.65 0.26
CA LEU A 40 -6.09 1.41 1.11
C LEU A 40 -5.65 2.72 0.41
N HIS A 41 -5.37 2.69 -0.90
CA HIS A 41 -5.06 3.90 -1.66
C HIS A 41 -6.18 4.94 -1.50
N ASP A 42 -7.43 4.57 -1.73
CA ASP A 42 -8.58 5.47 -1.58
C ASP A 42 -8.69 6.04 -0.16
N ALA A 43 -8.49 5.20 0.85
CA ALA A 43 -8.49 5.62 2.25
C ALA A 43 -7.38 6.64 2.57
N ILE A 44 -6.17 6.46 2.00
CA ILE A 44 -5.06 7.41 2.13
C ILE A 44 -5.43 8.74 1.46
N GLN A 45 -5.99 8.71 0.24
CA GLN A 45 -6.40 9.93 -0.46
C GLN A 45 -7.36 10.77 0.40
N VAL A 46 -8.40 10.14 0.96
CA VAL A 46 -9.36 10.81 1.86
C VAL A 46 -8.67 11.34 3.13
N ALA A 47 -7.82 10.53 3.77
CA ALA A 47 -7.19 10.90 5.04
C ALA A 47 -6.20 12.08 4.93
N PHE A 48 -5.57 12.25 3.77
CA PHE A 48 -4.61 13.32 3.47
C PHE A 48 -5.23 14.49 2.68
N GLY A 49 -6.50 14.39 2.28
CA GLY A 49 -7.21 15.44 1.56
C GLY A 49 -6.80 15.56 0.08
N TRP A 50 -6.44 14.44 -0.53
CA TRP A 50 -6.05 14.33 -1.93
C TRP A 50 -7.20 13.77 -2.78
N HIS A 51 -7.12 13.95 -4.09
CA HIS A 51 -8.25 13.77 -5.00
C HIS A 51 -8.04 12.60 -5.99
N GLY A 52 -7.01 11.78 -5.80
CA GLY A 52 -6.70 10.65 -6.67
C GLY A 52 -6.19 11.09 -8.06
N GLY A 53 -6.07 10.13 -8.99
CA GLY A 53 -5.82 10.43 -10.41
C GLY A 53 -4.40 10.26 -10.92
N HIS A 54 -3.41 10.14 -10.04
CA HIS A 54 -2.01 9.89 -10.41
C HIS A 54 -1.63 8.42 -10.28
N LEU A 55 -0.52 8.04 -10.90
CA LEU A 55 0.10 6.72 -10.72
C LEU A 55 0.50 6.53 -9.25
N ARG A 56 0.41 5.28 -8.79
CA ARG A 56 0.81 4.89 -7.45
C ARG A 56 1.45 3.52 -7.45
N LEU A 57 2.20 3.25 -6.38
CA LEU A 57 2.82 1.96 -6.17
C LEU A 57 3.04 1.71 -4.68
N PHE A 58 2.67 0.52 -4.23
CA PHE A 58 3.08 -0.02 -2.96
C PHE A 58 4.31 -0.90 -3.14
N THR A 59 5.24 -0.89 -2.19
CA THR A 59 6.40 -1.77 -2.17
C THR A 59 6.57 -2.35 -0.77
N ASP A 60 6.58 -3.68 -0.67
CA ASP A 60 6.81 -4.36 0.61
C ASP A 60 8.30 -4.37 1.00
N GLU A 61 8.59 -4.85 2.21
CA GLU A 61 9.95 -4.93 2.73
C GLU A 61 10.88 -5.90 1.95
N PHE A 62 10.30 -6.78 1.11
CA PHE A 62 11.03 -7.71 0.25
C PHE A 62 11.26 -7.14 -1.16
N GLY A 63 10.84 -5.90 -1.40
CA GLY A 63 10.98 -5.23 -2.70
C GLY A 63 9.97 -5.68 -3.74
N ARG A 64 8.85 -6.30 -3.35
CA ARG A 64 7.75 -6.63 -4.27
C ARG A 64 6.86 -5.40 -4.44
N GLY A 65 6.62 -5.02 -5.70
CA GLY A 65 5.74 -3.91 -6.07
C GLY A 65 4.28 -4.35 -6.26
N TYR A 66 3.34 -3.51 -5.87
CA TYR A 66 1.89 -3.69 -6.10
C TYR A 66 1.26 -2.38 -6.57
N GLY A 67 0.45 -2.42 -7.62
CA GLY A 67 -0.14 -1.23 -8.22
C GLY A 67 -1.26 -1.55 -9.19
N ASP A 68 -1.87 -0.50 -9.75
CA ASP A 68 -2.88 -0.62 -10.81
C ASP A 68 -2.22 -1.18 -12.10
N THR A 69 -2.37 -2.49 -12.30
CA THR A 69 -1.72 -3.19 -13.42
C THR A 69 -2.23 -2.73 -14.78
N ALA A 70 -3.47 -2.21 -14.87
CA ALA A 70 -4.01 -1.67 -16.11
C ALA A 70 -3.34 -0.33 -16.50
N ARG A 71 -2.76 0.40 -15.53
CA ARG A 71 -2.04 1.65 -15.76
C ARG A 71 -0.53 1.49 -15.83
N LEU A 72 0.00 0.38 -15.30
CA LEU A 72 1.44 0.10 -15.23
C LEU A 72 1.94 -0.90 -16.30
N THR A 73 1.09 -1.31 -17.25
CA THR A 73 1.40 -2.37 -18.24
C THR A 73 2.70 -2.18 -19.01
N ASP A 74 3.05 -0.93 -19.35
CA ASP A 74 4.17 -0.60 -20.23
C ASP A 74 5.28 0.20 -19.52
N ILE A 75 5.31 0.15 -18.19
CA ILE A 75 6.31 0.86 -17.38
C ILE A 75 7.29 -0.16 -16.79
N ASP A 76 8.55 -0.09 -17.21
CA ASP A 76 9.62 -0.84 -16.54
C ASP A 76 9.97 -0.17 -15.21
N LEU A 77 9.41 -0.74 -14.15
CA LEU A 77 9.62 -0.31 -12.77
C LEU A 77 10.77 -1.04 -12.07
N GLY A 78 11.54 -1.87 -12.79
CA GLY A 78 12.66 -2.63 -12.21
C GLY A 78 12.25 -3.80 -11.31
N PHE A 79 10.96 -4.13 -11.23
CA PHE A 79 10.49 -5.35 -10.58
C PHE A 79 10.66 -6.52 -11.55
N GLY A 80 11.71 -7.33 -11.39
CA GLY A 80 12.05 -8.44 -12.31
C GLY A 80 10.98 -9.53 -12.47
N ARG A 81 9.84 -9.46 -11.75
CA ARG A 81 8.66 -10.34 -11.91
C ARG A 81 7.37 -9.59 -12.30
N GLY A 82 7.47 -8.31 -12.65
CA GLY A 82 6.31 -7.43 -12.81
C GLY A 82 5.76 -6.94 -11.47
N VAL A 83 4.67 -6.19 -11.54
CA VAL A 83 3.96 -5.59 -10.40
C VAL A 83 2.72 -6.42 -10.09
N GLY A 84 2.49 -6.72 -8.81
CA GLY A 84 1.26 -7.37 -8.36
C GLY A 84 0.05 -6.44 -8.45
N ASP A 85 -1.14 -7.00 -8.61
CA ASP A 85 -2.37 -6.21 -8.68
C ASP A 85 -2.81 -5.74 -7.28
N GLU A 86 -2.91 -4.42 -7.10
CA GLU A 86 -3.32 -3.80 -5.84
C GLU A 86 -4.78 -4.12 -5.44
N ASP A 87 -5.65 -4.40 -6.40
CA ASP A 87 -7.07 -4.68 -6.12
C ASP A 87 -7.29 -6.12 -5.64
N THR A 88 -6.32 -7.01 -5.87
CA THR A 88 -6.37 -8.42 -5.46
C THR A 88 -5.46 -8.76 -4.28
N THR A 89 -4.56 -7.84 -3.90
CA THR A 89 -3.63 -8.02 -2.79
C THR A 89 -4.24 -7.45 -1.51
N ALA A 90 -4.37 -8.25 -0.45
CA ALA A 90 -4.92 -7.80 0.82
C ALA A 90 -3.86 -7.18 1.74
N LEU A 91 -4.26 -6.25 2.62
CA LEU A 91 -3.39 -5.65 3.64
C LEU A 91 -2.67 -6.69 4.49
N GLY A 92 -3.39 -7.71 4.95
CA GLY A 92 -2.85 -8.77 5.80
C GLY A 92 -1.83 -9.66 5.09
N ASP A 93 -1.79 -9.67 3.75
CA ASP A 93 -0.80 -10.43 2.98
C ASP A 93 0.56 -9.72 2.95
N VAL A 94 0.57 -8.39 3.10
CA VAL A 94 1.79 -7.55 3.04
C VAL A 94 2.20 -6.96 4.39
N LEU A 95 1.26 -6.86 5.34
CA LEU A 95 1.47 -6.38 6.71
C LEU A 95 1.00 -7.45 7.72
N ALA A 96 1.58 -8.65 7.62
CA ALA A 96 1.17 -9.82 8.39
C ALA A 96 1.60 -9.78 9.87
N GLU A 97 2.71 -9.12 10.19
CA GLU A 97 3.34 -9.17 11.52
C GLU A 97 3.76 -7.78 12.02
N THR A 98 3.80 -7.62 13.35
CA THR A 98 4.30 -6.39 13.98
C THR A 98 5.76 -6.16 13.59
N GLY A 99 6.02 -5.06 12.88
CA GLY A 99 7.35 -4.72 12.35
C GLY A 99 7.41 -4.72 10.82
N ALA A 100 6.43 -5.34 10.15
CA ALA A 100 6.28 -5.25 8.70
C ALA A 100 6.09 -3.78 8.27
N ARG A 101 6.68 -3.45 7.12
CA ARG A 101 6.63 -2.10 6.55
C ARG A 101 6.17 -2.17 5.12
N LEU A 102 5.34 -1.21 4.76
CA LEU A 102 4.88 -1.00 3.39
C LEU A 102 5.20 0.44 3.00
N ARG A 103 5.94 0.60 1.90
CA ARG A 103 6.18 1.90 1.27
C ARG A 103 5.06 2.16 0.28
N TYR A 104 4.53 3.38 0.24
CA TYR A 104 3.51 3.80 -0.70
C TYR A 104 3.93 5.10 -1.38
N VAL A 105 4.19 5.05 -2.69
CA VAL A 105 4.49 6.22 -3.51
C VAL A 105 3.22 6.62 -4.26
N TYR A 106 2.87 7.90 -4.17
CA TYR A 106 1.80 8.52 -4.93
C TYR A 106 2.36 9.64 -5.79
N ASP A 107 1.88 9.70 -7.04
CA ASP A 107 2.34 10.63 -8.06
C ASP A 107 3.83 10.48 -8.39
N PHE A 108 4.15 9.75 -9.45
CA PHE A 108 5.53 9.53 -9.88
C PHE A 108 6.23 10.81 -10.39
N GLY A 109 5.50 11.91 -10.60
CA GLY A 109 6.11 13.21 -10.90
C GLY A 109 6.68 13.88 -9.65
N ASP A 110 5.89 13.90 -8.57
CA ASP A 110 6.22 14.59 -7.31
C ASP A 110 6.88 13.67 -6.25
N ASP A 111 6.77 12.35 -6.41
CA ASP A 111 7.32 11.30 -5.55
C ASP A 111 6.86 11.42 -4.07
N TRP A 112 5.55 11.59 -3.87
CA TRP A 112 4.98 11.66 -2.52
C TRP A 112 5.04 10.30 -1.83
N GLU A 113 6.00 10.14 -0.92
CA GLU A 113 6.26 8.89 -0.24
C GLU A 113 5.61 8.80 1.14
N HIS A 114 4.88 7.71 1.38
CA HIS A 114 4.39 7.33 2.70
C HIS A 114 5.06 6.06 3.21
N GLY A 115 5.42 6.07 4.49
CA GLY A 115 5.72 4.88 5.26
C GLY A 115 4.49 4.39 6.00
N ILE A 116 4.17 3.10 5.86
CA ILE A 116 3.02 2.45 6.50
C ILE A 116 3.51 1.31 7.39
N THR A 117 3.06 1.31 8.64
CA THR A 117 3.32 0.24 9.62
C THR A 117 2.04 -0.12 10.36
N LEU A 118 2.01 -1.30 10.99
CA LEU A 118 1.09 -1.61 12.09
C LEU A 118 1.36 -0.73 13.33
#